data_AF-A0A1Y3AQF6-F1
#
_entry.id   AF-A0A1Y3AQF6-F1
#
_cell.length_a   1.000
_cell.length_b   1.000
_cell.length_c   1.000
_cell.angle_alpha   90.00
_cell.angle_beta   90.00
_cell.angle_gamma   90.00
#
_symmetry.space_group_name_H-M   'P 1'
#
loop_
_entity.id
_entity.type
_entity.pdbx_description
1 polymer ?
#
loop_
_entity_poly.entity_id
_entity_poly.type
_entity_poly.pdbx_seq_one_letter_code
_entity_poly.pdbx_strand_id
1 'polypeptide(L)'
;MERRPIDIEFRTGRQGLGHDSYVKQKQHKRQKFESTINSMDPDKFLRYQMEKSEQLLARKDYYSLQKICYNLDQTEGMNEPDVEWHWPKSFLRALRSAKIDQEDGEQSDDDEDDEIDYQKQLQQLDDYVRKKYFYCIWCGCRYDCRENIEQNCPGNSRQLH
;
A
#
# COMPACT_ATOMS: atom_id res chain seq x y z
N MET A 1 59.40 10.43 1.88
CA MET A 1 58.00 10.26 1.44
C MET A 1 57.45 11.63 1.12
N GLU A 2 57.38 11.97 -0.16
CA GLU A 2 56.79 13.23 -0.62
C GLU A 2 55.26 13.14 -0.52
N ARG A 3 54.65 14.02 0.29
CA ARG A 3 53.19 14.13 0.35
C ARG A 3 52.75 14.97 -0.85
N ARG A 4 52.06 14.36 -1.80
CA ARG A 4 51.43 15.10 -2.91
C ARG A 4 50.22 15.87 -2.37
N PRO A 5 50.02 17.13 -2.76
CA PRO A 5 48.85 17.90 -2.36
C PRO A 5 47.56 17.20 -2.79
N ILE A 6 46.57 17.17 -1.89
CA ILE A 6 45.23 16.67 -2.19
C ILE A 6 44.52 17.76 -2.98
N ASP A 7 44.07 17.45 -4.20
CA ASP A 7 43.26 18.36 -4.99
C ASP A 7 41.91 18.57 -4.30
N ILE A 8 41.56 19.83 -4.04
CA ILE A 8 40.30 20.21 -3.40
C ILE A 8 39.42 20.83 -4.48
N GLU A 9 38.45 20.06 -4.98
CA GLU A 9 37.44 20.57 -5.90
C GLU A 9 36.42 21.44 -5.14
N PHE A 10 36.55 22.76 -5.27
CA PHE A 10 35.53 23.70 -4.80
C PHE A 10 34.34 23.71 -5.76
N ARG A 11 33.22 23.10 -5.37
CA ARG A 11 31.97 23.16 -6.15
C ARG A 11 31.34 24.55 -6.05
N THR A 12 31.19 25.22 -7.19
CA THR A 12 30.56 26.54 -7.32
C THR A 12 29.03 26.39 -7.47
N GLY A 13 28.34 26.07 -6.38
CA GLY A 13 26.88 25.96 -6.41
C GLY A 13 26.23 25.83 -5.03
N ARG A 14 24.95 26.20 -4.93
CA ARG A 14 24.11 25.97 -3.71
C ARG A 14 23.40 24.61 -3.73
N GLN A 15 23.70 23.75 -4.70
CA GLN A 15 23.11 22.43 -4.81
C GLN A 15 23.79 21.48 -3.81
N GLY A 16 22.99 20.68 -3.10
CA GLY A 16 23.49 19.75 -2.08
C GLY A 16 24.42 18.68 -2.64
N LEU A 17 25.26 18.13 -1.77
CA LEU A 17 26.10 16.98 -2.08
C LEU A 17 25.21 15.82 -2.57
N GLY A 18 25.42 15.40 -3.81
CA GLY A 18 24.63 14.33 -4.46
C GLY A 18 23.58 14.81 -5.47
N HIS A 19 23.37 16.12 -5.65
CA HIS A 19 22.41 16.63 -6.63
C HIS A 19 22.73 16.19 -8.07
N ASP A 20 23.98 16.36 -8.51
CA ASP A 20 24.40 15.94 -9.86
C ASP A 20 24.27 14.43 -10.06
N SER A 21 24.61 13.66 -9.04
CA SER A 21 24.48 12.19 -9.05
C SER A 21 23.02 11.78 -9.16
N TYR A 22 22.12 12.42 -8.41
CA TYR A 22 20.67 12.21 -8.47
C TYR A 22 20.10 12.58 -9.84
N VAL A 23 20.49 13.74 -10.41
CA VAL A 23 20.04 14.19 -11.74
C VAL A 23 20.48 13.21 -12.82
N LYS A 24 21.75 12.78 -12.81
CA LYS A 24 22.26 11.77 -13.76
C LYS A 24 21.55 10.43 -13.61
N GLN A 25 21.30 9.97 -12.38
CA GLN A 25 20.58 8.73 -12.13
C GLN A 25 19.12 8.81 -12.62
N LYS A 26 18.45 9.95 -12.41
CA LYS A 26 17.09 10.20 -12.89
C LYS A 26 17.02 10.21 -14.41
N GLN A 27 17.97 10.87 -15.08
CA GLN A 27 18.07 10.87 -16.54
C GLN A 27 18.29 9.47 -17.11
N HIS A 28 19.20 8.69 -16.52
CA HIS A 28 19.51 7.34 -16.97
C HIS A 28 18.33 6.36 -16.77
N LYS A 29 17.61 6.46 -15.64
CA LYS A 29 16.36 5.70 -15.41
C LYS A 29 15.30 6.04 -16.45
N ARG A 30 15.15 7.33 -16.78
CA ARG A 30 14.19 7.80 -17.78
C ARG A 30 14.55 7.33 -19.20
N GLN A 31 15.80 7.44 -19.62
CA GLN A 31 16.25 6.95 -20.93
C GLN A 31 16.08 5.44 -21.07
N LYS A 32 16.43 4.67 -20.04
CA LYS A 32 16.20 3.21 -20.03
C LYS A 32 14.71 2.89 -20.16
N PHE A 33 13.87 3.55 -19.37
CA PHE A 33 12.42 3.40 -19.47
C PHE A 33 11.91 3.73 -20.88
N GLU A 34 12.25 4.92 -21.43
CA GLU A 34 11.86 5.32 -22.79
C GLU A 34 12.32 4.32 -23.86
N SER A 35 13.54 3.78 -23.75
CA SER A 35 14.05 2.76 -24.66
C SER A 35 13.30 1.42 -24.55
N THR A 36 12.96 1.00 -23.33
CA THR A 36 12.16 -0.21 -23.10
C THR A 36 10.74 -0.04 -23.64
N ILE A 37 10.10 1.10 -23.38
CA ILE A 37 8.77 1.44 -23.90
C ILE A 37 8.74 1.45 -25.42
N ASN A 38 9.72 2.12 -26.06
CA ASN A 38 9.80 2.18 -27.53
C ASN A 38 10.08 0.82 -28.18
N SER A 39 10.66 -0.13 -27.44
CA SER A 39 10.92 -1.50 -27.91
C SER A 39 9.77 -2.48 -27.64
N MET A 40 8.83 -2.14 -26.76
CA MET A 40 7.69 -2.98 -26.41
C MET A 40 6.52 -2.72 -27.37
N ASP A 41 5.76 -3.78 -27.62
CA ASP A 41 4.50 -3.68 -28.34
C ASP A 41 3.51 -2.78 -27.56
N PRO A 42 2.89 -1.77 -28.20
CA PRO A 42 2.00 -0.82 -27.51
C PRO A 42 0.85 -1.49 -26.76
N ASP A 43 0.27 -2.57 -27.30
CA ASP A 43 -0.86 -3.27 -26.66
C ASP A 43 -0.40 -4.01 -25.39
N LYS A 44 0.77 -4.66 -25.44
CA LYS A 44 1.38 -5.27 -24.24
C LYS A 44 1.70 -4.25 -23.16
N PHE A 45 2.21 -3.08 -23.54
CA PHE A 45 2.51 -2.02 -22.58
C PHE A 45 1.25 -1.47 -21.91
N LEU A 46 0.17 -1.23 -22.68
CA LEU A 46 -1.11 -0.78 -22.14
C LEU A 46 -1.67 -1.79 -21.14
N ARG A 47 -1.68 -3.09 -21.49
CA ARG A 47 -2.14 -4.16 -20.57
C ARG A 47 -1.34 -4.19 -19.27
N TYR A 48 -0.01 -4.15 -19.36
CA TYR A 48 0.85 -4.11 -18.18
C TYR A 48 0.57 -2.90 -17.28
N GLN A 49 0.36 -1.73 -17.88
CA GLN A 49 0.03 -0.51 -17.12
C GLN A 49 -1.36 -0.60 -16.47
N MET A 50 -2.34 -1.18 -17.16
CA MET A 50 -3.67 -1.41 -16.61
C MET A 50 -3.61 -2.35 -15.41
N GLU A 51 -2.99 -3.53 -15.56
CA GLU A 51 -2.83 -4.50 -14.48
C GLU A 51 -2.09 -3.90 -13.27
N LYS A 52 -1.00 -3.17 -13.52
CA LYS A 52 -0.27 -2.48 -12.46
C LYS A 52 -1.14 -1.44 -11.75
N SER A 53 -1.96 -0.70 -12.49
CA SER A 53 -2.88 0.28 -11.90
C SER A 53 -3.95 -0.40 -11.04
N GLU A 54 -4.45 -1.55 -11.46
CA GLU A 54 -5.42 -2.36 -10.71
C GLU A 54 -4.80 -2.87 -9.40
N GLN A 55 -3.57 -3.38 -9.44
CA GLN A 55 -2.84 -3.82 -8.25
C GLN A 55 -2.62 -2.67 -7.25
N LEU A 56 -2.19 -1.50 -7.73
CA LEU A 56 -2.00 -0.32 -6.87
C LEU A 56 -3.32 0.16 -6.25
N LEU A 57 -4.41 0.07 -7.00
CA LEU A 57 -5.74 0.44 -6.53
C LEU A 57 -6.24 -0.57 -5.48
N ALA A 58 -6.08 -1.87 -5.73
CA ALA A 58 -6.40 -2.93 -4.78
C ALA A 58 -5.62 -2.77 -3.48
N ARG A 59 -4.31 -2.46 -3.55
CA ARG A 59 -3.47 -2.15 -2.38
C ARG A 59 -4.01 -0.98 -1.58
N LYS A 60 -4.35 0.12 -2.25
CA LYS A 60 -4.95 1.30 -1.60
C LYS A 60 -6.26 0.96 -0.90
N ASP A 61 -7.14 0.25 -1.59
CA ASP A 61 -8.46 -0.11 -1.10
C ASP A 61 -8.36 -1.10 0.07
N TYR A 62 -7.42 -2.04 0.02
CA TYR A 62 -7.11 -2.97 1.11
C TYR A 62 -6.76 -2.24 2.41
N TYR A 63 -5.77 -1.34 2.40
CA TYR A 63 -5.42 -0.60 3.61
C TYR A 63 -6.53 0.33 4.09
N SER A 64 -7.30 0.89 3.16
CA SER A 64 -8.47 1.69 3.52
C SER A 64 -9.49 0.83 4.27
N LEU A 65 -9.75 -0.37 3.78
CA LEU A 65 -10.69 -1.28 4.40
C LEU A 65 -10.18 -1.81 5.74
N GLN A 66 -8.88 -2.11 5.90
CA GLN A 66 -8.32 -2.47 7.21
C GLN A 66 -8.58 -1.38 8.26
N LYS A 67 -8.39 -0.10 7.90
CA LYS A 67 -8.68 1.02 8.81
C LYS A 67 -10.17 1.12 9.14
N ILE A 68 -11.04 0.90 8.15
CA ILE A 68 -12.49 0.89 8.36
C ILE A 68 -12.87 -0.26 9.28
N CYS A 69 -12.35 -1.47 9.05
CA CYS A 69 -12.57 -2.64 9.89
C CYS A 69 -12.17 -2.36 11.34
N TYR A 70 -10.97 -1.82 11.56
CA TYR A 70 -10.54 -1.40 12.89
C TYR A 70 -11.53 -0.43 13.54
N ASN A 71 -11.95 0.62 12.83
CA ASN A 71 -12.91 1.59 13.38
C ASN A 71 -14.26 0.95 13.72
N LEU A 72 -14.77 0.07 12.86
CA LEU A 72 -16.02 -0.66 13.10
C LEU A 72 -15.90 -1.57 14.33
N ASP A 73 -14.80 -2.30 14.44
CA ASP A 73 -14.49 -3.13 15.61
C ASP A 73 -14.43 -2.30 16.89
N GLN A 74 -13.78 -1.12 16.87
CA GLN A 74 -13.74 -0.20 18.01
C GLN A 74 -15.14 0.31 18.39
N THR A 75 -16.01 0.61 17.42
CA THR A 75 -17.38 1.07 17.72
C THR A 75 -18.24 -0.01 18.39
N GLU A 76 -17.97 -1.28 18.12
CA GLU A 76 -18.64 -2.43 18.74
C GLU A 76 -17.91 -2.89 20.02
N GLY A 77 -16.86 -2.17 20.45
CA GLY A 77 -16.12 -2.44 21.69
C GLY A 77 -15.13 -3.59 21.62
N MET A 78 -14.75 -4.03 20.42
CA MET A 78 -13.75 -5.08 20.23
C MET A 78 -12.33 -4.51 20.35
N ASN A 79 -11.53 -5.11 21.23
CA ASN A 79 -10.13 -4.71 21.46
C ASN A 79 -9.12 -5.61 20.75
N GLU A 80 -9.59 -6.65 20.06
CA GLU A 80 -8.76 -7.62 19.35
C GLU A 80 -9.38 -7.93 17.99
N PRO A 81 -8.56 -8.09 16.93
CA PRO A 81 -9.04 -8.50 15.63
C PRO A 81 -9.42 -9.99 15.61
N ASP A 82 -10.50 -10.34 14.91
CA ASP A 82 -10.86 -11.75 14.68
C ASP A 82 -9.78 -12.51 13.89
N VAL A 83 -9.09 -11.81 12.98
CA VAL A 83 -7.99 -12.33 12.19
C VAL A 83 -6.88 -11.29 12.19
N GLU A 84 -5.65 -11.71 12.50
CA GLU A 84 -4.51 -10.79 12.75
C GLU A 84 -4.35 -9.72 11.65
N TRP A 85 -4.42 -10.10 10.37
CA TRP A 85 -4.24 -9.19 9.25
C TRP A 85 -5.48 -8.35 8.88
N HIS A 86 -6.62 -8.49 9.58
CA HIS A 86 -7.78 -7.61 9.35
C HIS A 86 -7.53 -6.17 9.82
N TRP A 87 -6.65 -6.00 10.81
CA TRP A 87 -6.24 -4.68 11.30
C TRP A 87 -4.91 -4.27 10.69
N PRO A 88 -4.67 -2.96 10.53
CA PRO A 88 -3.38 -2.50 10.05
C PRO A 88 -2.27 -2.90 11.04
N LYS A 89 -1.14 -3.37 10.51
CA LYS A 89 0.02 -3.82 11.30
C LYS A 89 0.50 -2.79 12.33
N SER A 90 0.39 -1.50 12.03
CA SER A 90 0.72 -0.42 12.96
C SER A 90 -0.09 -0.47 14.25
N PHE A 91 -1.39 -0.81 14.16
CA PHE A 91 -2.25 -0.99 15.33
C PHE A 91 -1.95 -2.29 16.08
N LEU A 92 -1.66 -3.39 15.36
CA LEU A 92 -1.22 -4.65 15.98
C LEU A 92 0.08 -4.45 16.76
N ARG A 93 1.03 -3.69 16.22
CA ARG A 93 2.27 -3.33 16.89
C ARG A 93 1.99 -2.53 18.16
N ALA A 94 1.09 -1.55 18.10
CA ALA A 94 0.66 -0.78 19.27
C ALA A 94 0.05 -1.70 20.36
N LEU A 95 -0.82 -2.64 19.98
CA LEU A 95 -1.42 -3.63 20.89
C LEU A 95 -0.36 -4.54 21.53
N ARG A 96 0.63 -5.01 20.74
CA ARG A 96 1.74 -5.82 21.26
C ARG A 96 2.62 -5.02 22.22
N SER A 97 2.97 -3.78 21.88
CA SER A 97 3.77 -2.90 22.73
C SER A 97 3.07 -2.54 24.05
N ALA A 98 1.73 -2.53 24.08
CA ALA A 98 0.97 -2.32 25.30
C ALA A 98 0.91 -3.57 26.21
N LYS A 99 1.23 -4.76 25.67
CA LYS A 99 1.15 -6.04 26.38
C LYS A 99 2.52 -6.56 26.87
N ILE A 100 3.65 -6.07 26.35
CA ILE A 100 5.00 -6.54 26.70
C ILE A 100 6.01 -5.37 26.68
N ASP A 101 6.77 -5.17 27.76
CA ASP A 101 7.95 -4.30 27.81
C ASP A 101 9.15 -5.01 27.11
N GLN A 102 9.55 -4.54 25.92
CA GLN A 102 10.71 -4.98 25.07
C GLN A 102 10.48 -6.28 24.26
N GLU A 103 10.94 -6.47 23.01
CA GLU A 103 12.16 -6.03 22.30
C GLU A 103 11.88 -5.50 20.87
N ASP A 104 12.63 -4.47 20.47
CA ASP A 104 12.70 -3.94 19.10
C ASP A 104 13.38 -4.96 18.16
N GLY A 105 12.56 -5.61 17.34
CA GLY A 105 12.99 -6.14 16.05
C GLY A 105 12.53 -5.17 14.96
N GLU A 106 13.45 -4.39 14.39
CA GLU A 106 13.23 -3.65 13.15
C GLU A 106 13.09 -4.65 11.99
N GLN A 107 11.97 -5.35 11.94
CA GLN A 107 11.57 -6.09 10.75
C GLN A 107 11.03 -5.06 9.76
N SER A 108 11.77 -4.86 8.68
CA SER A 108 11.37 -4.07 7.51
C SER A 108 10.05 -4.62 6.99
N ASP A 109 8.94 -3.95 7.33
CA ASP A 109 7.58 -4.31 6.85
C ASP A 109 7.46 -4.17 5.31
N ASP A 110 8.44 -3.56 4.65
CA ASP A 110 8.48 -3.34 3.19
C ASP A 110 8.70 -4.66 2.42
N ASP A 111 9.41 -5.64 3.00
CA ASP A 111 9.76 -6.89 2.31
C ASP A 111 8.59 -7.91 2.26
N GLU A 112 7.67 -7.87 3.23
CA GLU A 112 6.46 -8.72 3.22
C GLU A 112 5.36 -8.18 2.30
N ASP A 113 5.40 -6.89 1.99
CA ASP A 113 4.35 -6.18 1.26
C ASP A 113 4.35 -6.51 -0.25
N ASP A 114 5.48 -6.96 -0.78
CA ASP A 114 5.68 -7.36 -2.17
C ASP A 114 5.15 -8.77 -2.48
N GLU A 115 4.96 -9.63 -1.46
CA GLU A 115 4.46 -11.00 -1.63
C GLU A 115 2.93 -11.10 -1.46
N ILE A 116 2.28 -9.99 -1.11
CA ILE A 116 0.84 -9.93 -0.85
C ILE A 116 0.04 -9.77 -2.14
N ASP A 117 -0.85 -10.73 -2.40
CA ASP A 117 -1.95 -10.56 -3.37
C ASP A 117 -3.06 -9.69 -2.74
N TYR A 118 -2.92 -8.37 -2.92
CA TYR A 118 -3.88 -7.40 -2.39
C TYR A 118 -5.29 -7.58 -2.91
N GLN A 119 -5.47 -8.04 -4.15
CA GLN A 119 -6.79 -8.22 -4.72
C GLN A 119 -7.53 -9.33 -3.98
N LYS A 120 -6.85 -10.45 -3.74
CA LYS A 120 -7.41 -11.57 -2.98
C LYS A 120 -7.67 -11.20 -1.53
N GLN A 121 -6.72 -10.54 -0.85
CA GLN A 121 -6.90 -10.13 0.55
C GLN A 121 -8.00 -9.08 0.71
N LEU A 122 -8.09 -8.12 -0.20
CA LEU A 122 -9.18 -7.13 -0.24
C LEU A 122 -10.53 -7.82 -0.35
N GLN A 123 -10.68 -8.80 -1.25
CA GLN A 123 -11.94 -9.52 -1.41
C GLN A 123 -12.35 -10.28 -0.14
N GLN A 124 -11.39 -10.95 0.51
CA GLN A 124 -11.64 -11.66 1.76
C GLN A 124 -12.06 -10.71 2.89
N LEU A 125 -11.39 -9.56 3.00
CA LEU A 125 -11.70 -8.56 4.02
C LEU A 125 -13.04 -7.87 3.74
N ASP A 126 -13.36 -7.57 2.48
CA ASP A 126 -14.63 -6.95 2.09
C ASP A 126 -15.78 -7.91 2.39
N ASP A 127 -15.65 -9.19 2.06
CA ASP A 127 -16.64 -10.20 2.40
C ASP A 127 -16.87 -10.30 3.92
N TYR A 128 -15.80 -10.22 4.72
CA TYR A 128 -15.91 -10.22 6.19
C TYR A 128 -16.65 -8.98 6.69
N VAL A 129 -16.25 -7.79 6.27
CA VAL A 129 -16.87 -6.52 6.73
C VAL A 129 -18.33 -6.41 6.29
N ARG A 130 -18.66 -6.88 5.08
CA ARG A 130 -20.05 -6.97 4.60
C ARG A 130 -20.90 -7.94 5.41
N LYS A 131 -20.36 -9.10 5.77
CA LYS A 131 -21.11 -10.12 6.52
C LYS A 131 -21.30 -9.75 7.99
N LYS A 132 -20.28 -9.14 8.61
CA LYS A 132 -20.28 -8.82 10.05
C LYS A 132 -20.91 -7.47 10.35
N TYR A 133 -20.57 -6.44 9.58
CA TYR A 133 -20.99 -5.06 9.84
C TYR A 133 -22.06 -4.55 8.89
N PHE A 134 -22.37 -5.30 7.83
CA PHE A 134 -23.21 -4.82 6.72
C PHE A 134 -22.67 -3.51 6.17
N TYR A 135 -21.35 -3.38 6.04
CA TYR A 135 -20.71 -2.18 5.52
C TYR A 135 -20.14 -2.43 4.12
N CYS A 136 -20.30 -1.46 3.21
CA CYS A 136 -19.69 -1.48 1.89
C CYS A 136 -18.67 -0.34 1.76
N ILE A 137 -17.42 -0.68 1.44
CA ILE A 137 -16.35 0.31 1.23
C ILE A 137 -16.58 1.19 0.00
N TRP A 138 -17.28 0.68 -1.00
CA TRP A 138 -17.52 1.38 -2.26
C TRP A 138 -18.66 2.39 -2.13
N CYS A 139 -19.72 2.03 -1.40
CA CYS A 139 -20.82 2.94 -1.05
C CYS A 139 -20.43 3.92 0.07
N GLY A 140 -19.46 3.53 0.91
CA GLY A 140 -19.04 4.32 2.07
C GLY A 140 -20.06 4.34 3.21
N CYS A 141 -20.97 3.37 3.27
CA CYS A 141 -22.06 3.34 4.24
C CYS A 141 -22.28 1.96 4.87
N ARG A 142 -22.90 1.98 6.06
CA ARG A 142 -23.42 0.81 6.77
C ARG A 142 -24.90 0.62 6.42
N TYR A 143 -25.32 -0.62 6.24
CA TYR A 143 -26.69 -1.06 6.04
C TYR A 143 -27.24 -1.67 7.33
N ASP A 144 -28.57 -1.76 7.42
CA ASP A 144 -29.21 -2.24 8.65
C ASP A 144 -29.13 -3.77 8.82
N CYS A 145 -29.19 -4.51 7.70
CA CYS A 145 -29.19 -5.97 7.69
C CYS A 145 -28.64 -6.54 6.37
N ARG A 146 -28.51 -7.87 6.32
CA ARG A 146 -28.02 -8.60 5.15
C ARG A 146 -28.89 -8.35 3.91
N GLU A 147 -30.21 -8.42 4.06
CA GLU A 147 -31.14 -8.23 2.95
C GLU A 147 -31.05 -6.79 2.41
N ASN A 148 -30.83 -5.82 3.29
CA ASN A 148 -30.70 -4.42 2.92
C ASN A 148 -29.44 -4.19 2.05
N ILE A 149 -28.28 -4.72 2.44
CA ILE A 149 -27.07 -4.62 1.62
C ILE A 149 -27.21 -5.37 0.29
N GLU A 150 -27.86 -6.53 0.26
CA GLU A 150 -28.06 -7.30 -0.98
C GLU A 150 -28.99 -6.60 -1.98
N GLN A 151 -29.98 -5.83 -1.49
CA GLN A 151 -30.94 -5.14 -2.35
C GLN A 151 -30.48 -3.73 -2.77
N ASN A 152 -29.69 -3.05 -1.92
CA ASN A 152 -29.36 -1.64 -2.11
C ASN A 152 -27.88 -1.39 -2.46
N CYS A 153 -27.00 -2.38 -2.32
CA CYS A 153 -25.61 -2.25 -2.75
C CYS A 153 -25.44 -2.72 -4.20
N PRO A 154 -24.84 -1.90 -5.10
CA PRO A 154 -24.61 -2.26 -6.50
C PRO A 154 -23.81 -3.54 -6.73
N GLY A 155 -23.00 -3.98 -5.75
CA GLY A 155 -22.23 -5.22 -5.84
C GLY A 155 -21.13 -5.27 -4.80
N ASN A 156 -20.17 -6.21 -4.91
CA ASN A 156 -19.03 -6.36 -3.99
C ASN A 156 -17.67 -6.00 -4.63
N SER A 157 -17.68 -5.34 -5.79
CA SER A 157 -16.47 -4.89 -6.45
C SER A 157 -16.55 -3.42 -6.79
N ARG A 158 -15.39 -2.80 -6.93
CA ARG A 158 -15.25 -1.42 -7.39
C ARG A 158 -15.91 -1.19 -8.75
N GLN A 159 -15.87 -2.18 -9.65
CA GLN A 159 -16.41 -2.06 -11.00
C GLN A 159 -17.95 -1.96 -11.05
N LEU A 160 -18.62 -2.38 -9.97
CA LEU A 160 -20.08 -2.34 -9.86
C LEU A 160 -20.58 -0.99 -9.30
N HIS A 161 -19.68 -0.08 -8.90
CA HIS A 161 -19.99 1.23 -8.33
C HIS A 161 -19.39 2.36 -9.15
#